data_AF-M1ADL6-F1
#
_entry.id   AF-M1ADL6-F1
#
_cell.length_a   1.000
_cell.length_b   1.000
_cell.length_c   1.000
_cell.angle_alpha   90.00
_cell.angle_beta   90.00
_cell.angle_gamma   90.00
#
_symmetry.space_group_name_H-M   'P 1'
#
loop_
_entity.id
_entity.type
_entity.pdbx_description
1 polymer ?
#
loop_
_entity_poly.entity_id
_entity_poly.type
_entity_poly.pdbx_seq_one_letter_code
_entity_poly.pdbx_strand_id
1 'polypeptide(L)'
;MEGGLPMLNCLLQHTLRSLCTCSDSSSNASEWVYAVFWRIVPRNYPPPKWDHGGGLLDRAKGSKRNWILVWEDGFCDFYECERSKREYVTINFGPEIFFKMSHEVYSFGEGLVGKVAADNSHRWVFKDAPNEKDSNFICSWNMSIEAQPRVWGVQFNSGIQTIAIISVREGIIQLGSFNKVSLVSYLLLLDAICSFLTLRHSCVFTNNWFI
;
A
#
# COMPACT_ATOMS: atom_id res chain seq x y z
N MET A 1 20.85 -20.11 11.45
CA MET A 1 19.60 -20.63 10.85
C MET A 1 18.96 -19.49 10.07
N GLU A 2 19.30 -19.38 8.78
CA GLU A 2 18.93 -18.26 7.87
C GLU A 2 18.02 -18.73 6.72
N GLY A 3 17.42 -19.92 6.82
CA GLY A 3 16.68 -20.57 5.74
C GLY A 3 15.22 -20.12 5.55
N GLY A 4 14.70 -19.19 6.38
CA GLY A 4 13.29 -18.78 6.35
C GLY A 4 12.98 -17.57 5.45
N LEU A 5 13.99 -16.72 5.18
CA LEU A 5 13.82 -15.48 4.40
C LEU A 5 13.44 -15.70 2.92
N PRO A 6 14.00 -16.68 2.18
CA PRO A 6 13.66 -16.87 0.77
C PRO A 6 12.21 -17.32 0.57
N MET A 7 11.68 -18.20 1.43
CA MET A 7 10.29 -18.66 1.34
C MET A 7 9.29 -17.55 1.64
N LEU A 8 9.62 -16.66 2.59
CA LEU A 8 8.75 -15.54 2.96
C LEU A 8 8.62 -14.52 1.81
N ASN A 9 9.72 -14.24 1.12
CA ASN A 9 9.72 -13.34 -0.05
C ASN A 9 8.92 -13.93 -1.21
N CYS A 10 9.03 -15.24 -1.46
CA CYS A 10 8.21 -15.91 -2.47
C CYS A 10 6.70 -15.80 -2.18
N LEU A 11 6.30 -15.91 -0.91
CA LEU A 11 4.89 -15.76 -0.51
C LEU A 11 4.39 -14.33 -0.68
N LEU A 12 5.20 -13.34 -0.32
CA LEU A 12 4.88 -11.92 -0.55
C LEU A 12 4.70 -11.63 -2.04
N GLN A 13 5.66 -12.05 -2.88
CA GLN A 13 5.56 -11.85 -4.33
C GLN A 13 4.35 -12.56 -4.94
N HIS A 14 4.07 -13.79 -4.52
CA HIS A 14 2.90 -14.53 -4.99
C HIS A 14 1.59 -13.81 -4.63
N THR A 15 1.51 -13.27 -3.42
CA THR A 15 0.34 -12.51 -2.96
C THR A 15 0.18 -11.22 -3.77
N LEU A 16 1.24 -10.41 -3.88
CA LEU A 16 1.22 -9.16 -4.64
C LEU A 16 0.83 -9.40 -6.10
N ARG A 17 1.30 -10.51 -6.69
CA ARG A 17 0.87 -10.96 -8.01
C ARG A 17 -0.61 -11.30 -8.04
N SER A 18 -1.09 -12.12 -7.11
CA SER A 18 -2.50 -12.53 -7.04
C SER A 18 -3.47 -11.35 -6.86
N LEU A 19 -3.02 -10.23 -6.27
CA LEU A 19 -3.83 -9.01 -6.17
C LEU A 19 -4.05 -8.34 -7.53
N CYS A 20 -3.11 -8.50 -8.46
CA CYS A 20 -3.18 -7.93 -9.81
C CYS A 20 -3.63 -8.92 -10.88
N THR A 21 -3.48 -10.23 -10.66
CA THR A 21 -3.85 -11.28 -11.62
C THR A 21 -5.03 -12.10 -11.11
N CYS A 22 -6.23 -11.89 -11.65
CA CYS A 22 -7.34 -12.82 -11.43
C CYS A 22 -7.30 -13.90 -12.51
N SER A 23 -7.23 -15.17 -12.08
CA SER A 23 -7.19 -16.34 -12.93
C SER A 23 -8.53 -16.61 -13.62
N ASP A 24 -8.48 -16.73 -14.94
CA ASP A 24 -9.35 -17.40 -15.89
C ASP A 24 -10.86 -17.54 -15.60
N SER A 25 -11.64 -16.99 -16.55
CA SER A 25 -13.00 -17.40 -16.97
C SER A 25 -14.23 -16.98 -16.15
N SER A 26 -14.11 -16.05 -15.19
CA SER A 26 -15.27 -15.29 -14.70
C SER A 26 -15.02 -13.79 -14.82
N SER A 27 -16.08 -13.02 -15.06
CA SER A 27 -16.14 -11.60 -15.46
C SER A 27 -15.50 -10.57 -14.51
N ASN A 28 -14.63 -10.98 -13.59
CA ASN A 28 -14.01 -10.14 -12.57
C ASN A 28 -12.49 -10.21 -12.72
N ALA A 29 -11.96 -9.68 -13.83
CA ALA A 29 -10.52 -9.40 -13.92
C ALA A 29 -10.14 -8.40 -12.81
N SER A 30 -8.97 -8.58 -12.18
CA SER A 30 -8.52 -7.62 -11.17
C SER A 30 -8.38 -6.25 -11.83
N GLU A 31 -8.96 -5.24 -11.20
CA GLU A 31 -8.85 -3.86 -11.67
C GLU A 31 -7.49 -3.25 -11.28
N TRP A 32 -6.67 -3.95 -10.49
CA TRP A 32 -5.37 -3.49 -10.00
C TRP A 32 -4.25 -3.88 -10.95
N VAL A 33 -3.42 -2.90 -11.31
CA VAL A 33 -2.30 -3.05 -12.25
C VAL A 33 -1.00 -3.28 -11.49
N TYR A 34 -0.85 -2.65 -10.33
CA TYR A 34 0.31 -2.84 -9.47
C TYR A 34 -0.08 -2.96 -8.00
N ALA A 35 0.78 -3.64 -7.25
CA ALA A 35 0.71 -3.78 -5.81
C ALA A 35 2.12 -3.61 -5.20
N VAL A 36 2.23 -2.82 -4.14
CA VAL A 36 3.50 -2.53 -3.44
C VAL A 36 3.30 -2.76 -1.95
N PHE A 37 4.23 -3.48 -1.34
CA PHE A 37 4.29 -3.62 0.11
C PHE A 37 5.34 -2.71 0.72
N TRP A 38 4.88 -1.82 1.61
CA TRP A 38 5.74 -0.94 2.37
C TRP A 38 5.84 -1.44 3.80
N ARG A 39 7.05 -1.84 4.21
CA ARG A 39 7.31 -2.35 5.56
C ARG A 39 7.56 -1.19 6.52
N ILE A 40 6.97 -1.28 7.70
CA ILE A 40 7.31 -0.36 8.80
C ILE A 40 8.59 -0.84 9.48
N VAL A 41 9.61 0.01 9.51
CA VAL A 41 10.91 -0.27 10.14
C VAL A 41 11.35 0.90 11.02
N PRO A 42 12.16 0.68 12.06
CA PRO A 42 12.79 1.78 12.77
C PRO A 42 13.78 2.52 11.86
N ARG A 43 13.77 3.86 11.89
CA ARG A 43 14.66 4.69 11.05
C ARG A 43 16.15 4.44 11.28
N ASN A 44 16.52 4.05 12.50
CA ASN A 44 17.89 3.67 12.84
C ASN A 44 17.99 2.14 12.80
N TYR A 45 18.19 1.56 11.61
CA TYR A 45 18.38 0.11 11.44
C TYR A 45 19.84 -0.24 11.11
N PRO A 46 20.46 -1.24 11.77
CA PRO A 46 19.93 -2.00 12.90
C PRO A 46 19.71 -1.08 14.11
N PRO A 47 18.69 -1.35 14.96
CA PRO A 47 18.46 -0.58 16.18
C PRO A 47 19.78 -0.41 16.92
N PRO A 48 20.14 0.83 17.35
CA PRO A 48 21.32 1.01 18.17
C PRO A 48 21.25 0.01 19.31
N LYS A 49 22.31 -0.78 19.50
CA LYS A 49 22.44 -1.63 20.68
C LYS A 49 22.62 -0.72 21.89
N TRP A 50 21.54 -0.13 22.39
CA TRP A 50 21.51 0.51 23.70
C TRP A 50 21.51 -0.57 24.77
N ASP A 51 22.60 -1.31 24.83
CA ASP A 51 23.04 -1.90 26.07
C ASP A 51 23.44 -0.73 26.96
N HIS A 52 23.21 -0.85 28.27
CA HIS A 52 23.49 0.12 29.35
C HIS A 52 22.33 1.09 29.72
N GLY A 53 21.46 0.61 30.63
CA GLY A 53 21.01 1.43 31.76
C GLY A 53 19.81 2.36 31.56
N GLY A 54 18.60 1.81 31.34
CA GLY A 54 17.35 2.58 31.44
C GLY A 54 16.15 1.67 31.71
N GLY A 55 15.48 1.90 32.84
CA GLY A 55 14.57 0.98 33.54
C GLY A 55 13.31 0.47 32.81
N LEU A 56 12.68 -0.50 33.47
CA LEU A 56 11.67 -1.46 32.98
C LEU A 56 10.32 -0.87 32.53
N LEU A 57 10.06 0.44 32.68
CA LEU A 57 8.71 1.01 32.53
C LEU A 57 8.53 2.02 31.38
N ASP A 58 9.60 2.40 30.68
CA ASP A 58 9.52 3.42 29.59
C ASP A 58 9.76 2.85 28.18
N ARG A 59 10.14 1.57 28.07
CA ARG A 59 10.49 0.91 26.79
C ARG A 59 9.30 0.41 25.97
N ALA A 60 8.14 0.18 26.59
CA ALA A 60 6.92 -0.26 25.89
C ALA A 60 6.21 0.87 25.13
N LYS A 61 6.58 2.12 25.43
CA LYS A 61 6.18 3.34 24.71
C LYS A 61 7.37 3.94 23.95
N GLY A 62 8.29 3.08 23.50
CA GLY A 62 9.39 3.47 22.63
C GLY A 62 8.83 4.27 21.44
N SER A 63 9.18 5.55 21.38
CA SER A 63 8.64 6.56 20.47
C SER A 63 8.56 6.05 19.02
N LYS A 64 7.38 5.58 18.59
CA LYS A 64 7.10 5.27 17.17
C LYS A 64 7.24 6.50 16.25
N ARG A 65 7.53 7.69 16.81
CA ARG A 65 7.82 8.93 16.08
C ARG A 65 9.05 8.85 15.16
N ASN A 66 9.89 7.81 15.32
CA ASN A 66 11.09 7.59 14.50
C ASN A 66 10.96 6.35 13.60
N TRP A 67 9.76 5.87 13.34
CA TRP A 67 9.54 4.74 12.44
C TRP A 67 9.27 5.26 11.03
N ILE A 68 9.67 4.48 10.03
CA ILE A 68 9.51 4.83 8.62
C ILE A 68 8.90 3.65 7.86
N LEU A 69 8.23 3.95 6.76
CA LEU A 69 7.79 2.95 5.80
C LEU A 69 8.75 2.95 4.62
N VAL A 70 9.29 1.78 4.31
CA VAL A 70 10.25 1.56 3.22
C VAL A 70 9.70 0.50 2.26
N TRP A 71 10.07 0.61 0.99
CA TRP A 71 9.75 -0.39 0.00
C TRP A 71 10.39 -1.73 0.38
N GLU A 72 9.59 -2.78 0.51
CA GLU A 72 10.10 -4.15 0.64
C GLU A 72 10.00 -4.89 -0.69
N ASP A 73 8.82 -4.92 -1.29
CA ASP A 73 8.60 -5.59 -2.56
C ASP A 73 7.40 -4.99 -3.32
N GLY A 74 7.33 -5.25 -4.61
CA GLY A 74 6.25 -4.79 -5.46
C GLY A 74 6.06 -5.67 -6.69
N PHE A 75 4.82 -5.80 -7.13
CA PHE A 75 4.44 -6.43 -8.38
C PHE A 75 3.72 -5.42 -9.28
N CYS A 76 4.02 -5.46 -10.58
CA CYS A 76 3.31 -4.69 -11.60
C CYS A 76 3.07 -5.59 -12.80
N ASP A 77 1.84 -5.59 -13.31
CA ASP A 77 1.51 -6.24 -14.58
C ASP A 77 1.90 -5.30 -15.74
N PHE A 78 3.14 -5.44 -16.20
CA PHE A 78 3.63 -4.65 -17.33
C PHE A 78 2.97 -5.03 -18.66
N TYR A 79 2.41 -6.24 -18.77
CA TYR A 79 1.66 -6.63 -19.97
C TYR A 79 0.36 -5.82 -20.06
N GLU A 80 -0.37 -5.69 -18.95
CA GLU A 80 -1.58 -4.87 -18.87
C GLU A 80 -1.26 -3.37 -19.05
N CYS A 81 -0.11 -2.90 -18.55
CA CYS A 81 0.36 -1.53 -18.83
C CYS A 81 0.54 -1.29 -20.34
N GLU A 82 1.25 -2.19 -21.03
CA GLU A 82 1.49 -2.09 -22.47
C GLU A 82 0.21 -2.26 -23.29
N ARG A 83 -0.68 -3.17 -22.87
CA ARG A 83 -2.00 -3.36 -23.49
C ARG A 83 -2.84 -2.09 -23.38
N SER A 84 -2.94 -1.54 -22.17
CA SER A 84 -3.71 -0.32 -21.89
C SER A 84 -3.13 0.91 -22.60
N LYS A 85 -1.80 0.99 -22.74
CA LYS A 85 -1.12 2.06 -23.49
C LYS A 85 -1.44 2.06 -24.99
N ARG A 86 -1.69 0.88 -25.58
CA ARG A 86 -2.13 0.77 -26.99
C ARG A 86 -3.59 1.19 -27.17
N GLU A 87 -4.42 0.96 -26.15
CA GLU A 87 -5.84 1.29 -26.17
C GLU A 87 -6.10 2.77 -25.85
N TYR A 88 -5.35 3.33 -24.89
CA TYR A 88 -5.48 4.70 -24.41
C TYR A 88 -4.13 5.43 -24.43
N VAL A 89 -4.00 6.41 -25.33
CA VAL A 89 -2.77 7.21 -25.51
C VAL A 89 -2.37 7.98 -24.22
N THR A 90 -3.32 8.20 -23.31
CA THR A 90 -3.08 8.90 -22.04
C THR A 90 -2.38 8.05 -20.98
N ILE A 91 -2.28 6.73 -21.17
CA ILE A 91 -1.62 5.82 -20.24
C ILE A 91 -0.15 5.69 -20.66
N ASN A 92 0.76 6.16 -19.79
CA ASN A 92 2.20 6.03 -19.97
C ASN A 92 2.88 5.50 -18.69
N PHE A 93 2.14 4.77 -17.86
CA PHE A 93 2.69 4.07 -16.71
C PHE A 93 3.52 2.88 -17.18
N GLY A 94 4.67 2.67 -16.55
CA GLY A 94 5.59 1.60 -16.92
C GLY A 94 6.68 1.37 -15.86
N PRO A 95 7.68 0.52 -16.17
CA PRO A 95 8.71 0.11 -15.21
C PRO A 95 9.44 1.28 -14.56
N GLU A 96 9.77 2.33 -15.33
CA GLU A 96 10.49 3.50 -14.81
C GLU A 96 9.72 4.19 -13.67
N ILE A 97 8.41 4.43 -13.87
CA ILE A 97 7.55 5.07 -12.86
C ILE A 97 7.30 4.12 -11.69
N PHE A 98 7.10 2.83 -11.97
CA PHE A 98 6.89 1.82 -10.93
C PHE A 98 8.09 1.72 -10.00
N PHE A 99 9.30 1.52 -10.53
CA PHE A 99 10.51 1.41 -9.72
C PHE A 99 10.97 2.74 -9.15
N LYS A 100 10.58 3.89 -9.71
CA LYS A 100 10.85 5.19 -9.07
C LYS A 100 10.24 5.27 -7.68
N MET A 101 9.10 4.62 -7.44
CA MET A 101 8.48 4.56 -6.12
C MET A 101 9.35 3.88 -5.06
N SER A 102 10.23 2.92 -5.42
CA SER A 102 11.04 2.21 -4.42
C SER A 102 12.05 3.09 -3.69
N HIS A 103 12.32 4.29 -4.21
CA HIS A 103 13.20 5.28 -3.58
C HIS A 103 12.47 6.17 -2.56
N GLU A 104 11.14 6.07 -2.45
CA GLU A 104 10.37 6.85 -1.50
C GLU A 104 10.47 6.26 -0.10
N VAL A 105 10.43 7.15 0.90
CA VAL A 105 10.40 6.80 2.32
C VAL A 105 9.35 7.66 2.99
N TYR A 106 8.43 7.04 3.74
CA TYR A 106 7.39 7.74 4.47
C TYR A 106 7.65 7.71 5.98
N SER A 107 7.38 8.80 6.69
CA SER A 107 7.44 8.82 8.15
C SER A 107 6.17 8.15 8.73
N PHE A 108 6.32 7.21 9.64
CA PHE A 108 5.18 6.56 10.29
C PHE A 108 4.41 7.55 11.18
N GLY A 109 3.08 7.57 11.06
CA GLY A 109 2.21 8.51 11.78
C GLY A 109 2.18 9.94 11.22
N GLU A 110 2.91 10.23 10.15
CA GLU A 110 2.96 11.54 9.52
C GLU A 110 2.58 11.46 8.03
N GLY A 111 1.87 12.47 7.55
CA GLY A 111 1.35 12.50 6.18
C GLY A 111 0.33 11.40 5.92
N LEU A 112 -0.22 11.39 4.72
CA LEU A 112 -1.33 10.51 4.37
C LEU A 112 -0.97 9.02 4.53
N VAL A 113 0.18 8.62 3.99
CA VAL A 113 0.64 7.22 4.00
C VAL A 113 0.99 6.77 5.43
N GLY A 114 1.73 7.60 6.17
CA GLY A 114 2.16 7.30 7.53
C GLY A 114 1.02 7.26 8.53
N LYS A 115 0.03 8.17 8.41
CA LYS A 115 -1.17 8.14 9.26
C LYS A 115 -2.03 6.92 8.99
N VAL A 116 -2.25 6.54 7.74
CA VAL A 116 -3.01 5.32 7.42
C VAL A 116 -2.41 4.09 8.11
N ALA A 117 -1.07 3.99 8.11
CA ALA A 117 -0.34 2.95 8.82
C ALA A 117 -0.47 3.03 10.35
N ALA A 118 -0.48 4.24 10.93
CA ALA A 118 -0.58 4.43 12.37
C ALA A 118 -1.99 4.18 12.92
N ASP A 119 -3.00 4.59 12.16
CA ASP A 119 -4.43 4.48 12.52
C ASP A 119 -5.00 3.09 12.19
N ASN A 120 -4.21 2.20 11.59
CA ASN A 120 -4.65 0.90 11.05
C ASN A 120 -5.88 1.04 10.14
N SER A 121 -5.88 2.07 9.30
CA SER A 121 -7.02 2.39 8.43
C SER A 121 -6.76 1.99 6.98
N HIS A 122 -7.75 2.24 6.13
CA HIS A 122 -7.66 2.03 4.69
C HIS A 122 -8.17 3.29 3.98
N ARG A 123 -7.55 3.66 2.86
CA ARG A 123 -7.90 4.88 2.11
C ARG A 123 -7.81 4.66 0.61
N TRP A 124 -8.81 5.16 -0.12
CA TRP A 124 -8.83 5.24 -1.58
C TRP A 124 -8.62 6.69 -1.99
N VAL A 125 -7.74 6.90 -2.97
CA VAL A 125 -7.38 8.20 -3.49
C VAL A 125 -7.57 8.17 -4.99
N PHE A 126 -8.42 9.06 -5.48
CA PHE A 126 -8.76 9.14 -6.90
C PHE A 126 -8.06 10.33 -7.55
N LYS A 127 -7.79 10.22 -8.86
CA LYS A 127 -7.31 11.35 -9.64
C LYS A 127 -8.37 12.46 -9.67
N ASP A 128 -7.98 13.67 -9.29
CA ASP A 128 -8.83 14.86 -9.37
C ASP A 128 -9.30 15.07 -10.82
N ALA A 129 -10.59 15.34 -11.01
CA ALA A 129 -11.13 15.66 -12.33
C ALA A 129 -10.63 17.06 -12.75
N PRO A 130 -10.21 17.25 -14.02
CA PRO A 130 -9.67 18.52 -14.47
C PRO A 130 -10.67 19.69 -14.51
N ASN A 131 -11.94 19.50 -14.15
CA ASN A 131 -13.02 20.44 -14.50
C ASN A 131 -14.06 20.72 -13.39
N GLU A 132 -13.66 20.74 -12.12
CA GLU A 132 -14.53 21.26 -11.06
C GLU A 132 -13.81 22.34 -10.26
N LYS A 133 -13.81 23.55 -10.82
CA LYS A 133 -13.44 24.77 -10.10
C LYS A 133 -14.59 25.39 -9.32
N ASP A 134 -15.83 24.87 -9.37
CA ASP A 134 -16.94 25.45 -8.62
C ASP A 134 -17.94 24.42 -8.07
N SER A 135 -18.04 24.41 -6.74
CA SER A 135 -19.20 24.07 -5.90
C SER A 135 -19.61 22.60 -5.66
N ASN A 136 -19.57 22.26 -4.37
CA ASN A 136 -20.51 21.37 -3.65
C ASN A 136 -20.38 19.85 -3.69
N PHE A 137 -19.20 19.31 -3.98
CA PHE A 137 -18.76 18.09 -3.28
C PHE A 137 -17.60 18.44 -2.35
N ILE A 138 -17.96 18.96 -1.18
CA ILE A 138 -17.06 18.89 -0.02
C ILE A 138 -16.93 17.40 0.29
N CYS A 139 -15.98 16.72 -0.36
CA CYS A 139 -15.34 15.60 0.29
C CYS A 139 -14.85 16.15 1.66
N SER A 140 -15.03 15.41 2.74
CA SER A 140 -14.65 15.86 4.10
C SER A 140 -13.13 15.88 4.33
N TRP A 141 -12.34 16.44 3.41
CA TRP A 141 -10.87 16.36 3.40
C TRP A 141 -10.16 17.70 3.56
N ASN A 142 -10.89 18.80 3.76
CA ASN A 142 -10.26 20.12 4.01
C ASN A 142 -9.87 20.36 5.48
N MET A 143 -9.75 19.30 6.29
CA MET A 143 -9.29 19.36 7.69
C MET A 143 -8.14 18.39 8.00
N SER A 144 -7.18 18.31 7.10
CA SER A 144 -5.76 18.36 7.47
C SER A 144 -4.97 18.59 6.19
N ILE A 145 -4.23 19.70 6.12
CA ILE A 145 -3.20 19.94 5.11
C ILE A 145 -2.12 18.86 5.29
N GLU A 146 -2.36 17.68 4.73
CA GLU A 146 -1.36 16.64 4.59
C GLU A 146 -1.05 16.53 3.11
N ALA A 147 0.10 17.09 2.73
CA ALA A 147 0.56 17.03 1.36
C ALA A 147 0.56 15.57 0.90
N GLN A 148 -0.15 15.29 -0.19
CA GLN A 148 0.00 14.01 -0.89
C GLN A 148 1.47 13.80 -1.23
N PRO A 149 1.97 12.55 -1.23
CA PRO A 149 3.31 12.28 -1.72
C PRO A 149 3.51 12.89 -3.10
N ARG A 150 4.58 13.67 -3.28
CA ARG A 150 4.87 14.36 -4.55
C ARG A 150 4.95 13.39 -5.74
N VAL A 151 5.32 12.14 -5.46
CA VAL A 151 5.45 11.06 -6.45
C VAL A 151 4.09 10.55 -6.95
N TRP A 152 3.01 10.75 -6.21
CA TRP A 152 1.68 10.35 -6.68
C TRP A 152 1.20 11.19 -7.86
N GLY A 153 1.62 12.46 -7.96
CA GLY A 153 1.35 13.28 -9.14
C GLY A 153 1.90 12.65 -10.43
N VAL A 154 3.09 12.04 -10.37
CA VAL A 154 3.68 11.32 -11.51
C VAL A 154 2.85 10.09 -11.87
N GLN A 155 2.36 9.35 -10.87
CA GLN A 155 1.49 8.18 -11.09
C GLN A 155 0.17 8.60 -11.75
N PHE A 156 -0.52 9.59 -11.20
CA PHE A 156 -1.78 10.09 -11.76
C PHE A 156 -1.62 10.68 -13.16
N ASN A 157 -0.51 11.37 -13.43
CA ASN A 157 -0.21 11.91 -14.76
C ASN A 157 0.12 10.82 -15.79
N SER A 158 0.57 9.66 -15.34
CA SER A 158 0.87 8.51 -16.20
C SER A 158 -0.32 7.59 -16.47
N GLY A 159 -1.52 7.95 -15.97
CA GLY A 159 -2.77 7.25 -16.30
C GLY A 159 -3.40 6.50 -15.13
N ILE A 160 -2.73 6.38 -13.97
CA ILE A 160 -3.37 5.86 -12.77
C ILE A 160 -4.55 6.76 -12.39
N GLN A 161 -5.68 6.16 -12.06
CA GLN A 161 -6.89 6.87 -11.64
C GLN A 161 -7.25 6.60 -10.18
N THR A 162 -6.85 5.46 -9.64
CA THR A 162 -7.08 5.08 -8.24
C THR A 162 -5.80 4.59 -7.60
N ILE A 163 -5.50 5.09 -6.40
CA ILE A 163 -4.49 4.54 -5.50
C ILE A 163 -5.21 4.14 -4.21
N ALA A 164 -5.11 2.87 -3.82
CA ALA A 164 -5.59 2.40 -2.53
C ALA A 164 -4.41 2.15 -1.59
N ILE A 165 -4.53 2.58 -0.34
CA ILE A 165 -3.61 2.25 0.74
C ILE A 165 -4.36 1.45 1.79
N ILE A 166 -3.81 0.31 2.16
CA ILE A 166 -4.41 -0.60 3.11
C ILE A 166 -3.40 -0.88 4.21
N SER A 167 -3.74 -0.52 5.44
CA SER A 167 -2.92 -0.89 6.58
C SER A 167 -2.97 -2.39 6.83
N VAL A 168 -1.80 -2.97 7.10
CA VAL A 168 -1.64 -4.35 7.55
C VAL A 168 -0.70 -4.36 8.75
N ARG A 169 -0.62 -5.49 9.46
CA ARG A 169 0.09 -5.55 10.74
C ARG A 169 1.54 -5.07 10.70
N GLU A 170 2.26 -5.31 9.61
CA GLU A 170 3.69 -5.01 9.48
C GLU A 170 4.00 -3.87 8.51
N GLY A 171 2.98 -3.20 7.99
CA GLY A 171 3.17 -2.33 6.85
C GLY A 171 1.89 -1.78 6.27
N ILE A 172 1.98 -1.35 5.03
CA ILE A 172 0.82 -1.03 4.22
C ILE A 172 0.97 -1.68 2.84
N ILE A 173 -0.15 -1.97 2.20
CA ILE A 173 -0.22 -2.36 0.80
C ILE A 173 -0.74 -1.16 0.01
N GLN A 174 0.02 -0.72 -0.98
CA GLN A 174 -0.40 0.29 -1.95
C GLN A 174 -0.77 -0.39 -3.26
N LEU A 175 -1.96 -0.14 -3.77
CA LEU A 175 -2.44 -0.65 -5.05
C LEU A 175 -2.71 0.50 -6.00
N GLY A 176 -2.58 0.25 -7.30
CA GLY A 176 -2.95 1.23 -8.32
C GLY A 176 -3.73 0.64 -9.47
N SER A 177 -4.68 1.42 -9.98
CA SER A 177 -5.56 1.06 -11.09
C SER A 177 -5.64 2.18 -12.13
N PHE A 178 -5.78 1.81 -13.41
CA PHE A 178 -6.12 2.75 -14.48
C PHE A 178 -7.59 3.17 -14.47
N ASN A 179 -8.44 2.50 -13.68
CA ASN A 179 -9.87 2.80 -13.57
C ASN A 179 -10.19 3.41 -12.19
N LYS A 180 -11.34 4.07 -12.09
CA LYS A 180 -11.94 4.45 -10.81
C LYS A 180 -12.58 3.23 -10.16
N VAL A 181 -11.86 2.59 -9.24
CA VAL A 181 -12.32 1.38 -8.54
C VAL A 181 -13.25 1.75 -7.39
N SER A 182 -14.46 1.20 -7.38
CA SER A 182 -15.45 1.45 -6.34
C SER A 182 -15.13 0.68 -5.04
N LEU A 183 -15.63 1.18 -3.91
CA LEU A 183 -15.46 0.55 -2.60
C LEU A 183 -16.15 -0.83 -2.49
N VAL A 184 -16.96 -1.27 -3.45
CA VAL A 184 -17.56 -2.62 -3.42
C VAL A 184 -16.52 -3.70 -3.71
N SER A 185 -15.49 -3.39 -4.50
CA SER A 185 -14.32 -4.25 -4.74
C SER A 185 -13.44 -4.45 -3.48
N TYR A 186 -13.74 -3.75 -2.37
CA TYR A 186 -13.04 -3.81 -1.08
C TYR A 186 -13.17 -5.17 -0.35
N LEU A 187 -14.33 -5.84 -0.44
CA LEU A 187 -14.55 -7.11 0.26
C LEU A 187 -13.64 -8.21 -0.27
N LEU A 188 -13.52 -8.31 -1.60
CA LEU A 188 -12.61 -9.25 -2.27
C LEU A 188 -11.14 -8.96 -1.94
N LEU A 189 -10.83 -7.68 -1.75
CA LEU A 189 -9.50 -7.22 -1.41
C LEU A 189 -9.11 -7.56 0.03
N LEU A 190 -10.06 -7.46 0.96
CA LEU A 190 -9.85 -7.93 2.33
C LEU A 190 -9.61 -9.43 2.37
N ASP A 191 -10.32 -10.25 1.60
CA ASP A 191 -10.08 -11.70 1.55
C ASP A 191 -8.68 -12.05 1.04
N ALA A 192 -8.21 -11.36 -0.01
CA ALA A 192 -6.86 -11.55 -0.55
C ALA A 192 -5.76 -11.09 0.44
N ILE A 193 -6.00 -10.01 1.19
CA ILE A 193 -5.05 -9.48 2.19
C ILE A 193 -5.10 -10.30 3.49
N CYS A 194 -6.26 -10.82 3.87
CA CYS A 194 -6.42 -11.80 4.94
C CYS A 194 -5.63 -13.08 4.62
N SER A 195 -5.59 -13.52 3.35
CA SER A 195 -4.78 -14.66 2.93
C SER A 195 -3.28 -14.43 3.18
N PHE A 196 -2.78 -13.21 2.95
CA PHE A 196 -1.41 -12.80 3.28
C PHE A 196 -1.13 -12.81 4.79
N LEU A 197 -2.07 -12.31 5.61
CA LEU A 197 -1.93 -12.25 7.06
C LEU A 197 -2.11 -13.62 7.75
N THR A 198 -2.90 -14.52 7.15
CA THR A 198 -3.11 -15.89 7.64
C THR A 198 -1.88 -16.76 7.38
N LEU A 199 -1.17 -16.57 6.27
CA LEU A 199 0.06 -17.32 5.96
C LEU A 199 1.27 -16.92 6.83
N ARG A 200 1.28 -15.74 7.46
CA ARG A 200 2.25 -15.40 8.52
C ARG A 200 1.91 -16.02 9.87
N HIS A 201 0.69 -16.52 10.06
CA HIS A 201 0.20 -17.00 11.33
C HIS A 201 -0.68 -18.24 11.17
N SER A 202 -0.04 -19.42 11.07
CA SER A 202 -0.55 -20.64 11.70
C SER A 202 -0.64 -20.52 13.24
N CYS A 203 -0.87 -19.33 13.79
CA CYS A 203 -0.97 -19.08 15.22
C CYS A 203 -1.97 -17.95 15.49
N VAL A 204 -3.12 -18.38 16.01
CA VAL A 204 -4.17 -17.62 16.72
C VAL A 204 -5.22 -16.95 15.82
N PHE A 205 -6.12 -17.79 15.31
CA PHE A 205 -7.54 -17.46 15.28
C PHE A 205 -7.97 -17.07 16.70
N THR A 206 -8.36 -15.82 16.90
CA THR A 206 -9.50 -15.52 17.76
C THR A 206 -10.36 -14.49 17.06
N ASN A 207 -11.50 -15.00 16.62
CA ASN A 207 -12.68 -14.26 16.22
C ASN A 207 -12.94 -13.08 17.15
N ASN A 208 -13.07 -11.88 16.60
CA ASN A 208 -14.03 -10.87 17.05
C ASN A 208 -14.06 -9.73 16.03
N TRP A 209 -14.80 -9.97 14.95
CA TRP A 209 -15.37 -8.91 14.11
C TRP A 209 -16.79 -9.32 13.72
N PHE A 210 -17.67 -9.38 14.71
CA PHE A 210 -19.11 -9.19 14.56
C PHE A 210 -19.65 -8.74 15.93
N ILE A 211 -19.78 -7.42 16.08
CA ILE A 211 -20.86 -6.61 16.68
C ILE A 211 -20.33 -5.17 16.77
#